data_AF-A0A4Q4RZ85-F1
#
_entry.id   AF-A0A4Q4RZ85-F1
#
_cell.length_a   1.000
_cell.length_b   1.000
_cell.length_c   1.000
_cell.angle_alpha   90.00
_cell.angle_beta   90.00
_cell.angle_gamma   90.00
#
_symmetry.space_group_name_H-M   'P 1'
#
loop_
_entity.id
_entity.type
_entity.pdbx_description
1 polymer ?
#
loop_
_entity_poly.entity_id
_entity_poly.type
_entity_poly.pdbx_seq_one_letter_code
_entity_poly.pdbx_strand_id
1 'polypeptide(L)'
;MNPQILITPHPSTSTQDDRRQSYPDDMSTSSSNSSISDTEMKNDPTLQTRPRLGSRKSSGTIIIPRDSPNVEMKEEEEEYDDGDARTMSPRRSSEEIEKMGQDARQALIEQAKALQASLMQIVDRVEVVKNEHEKLEGGNKFLQSYIGELMQTSKLTSAGAGKASKVKGKGRIIK
;
A
#
# COMPACT_ATOMS: atom_id res chain seq x y z
N MET A 1 29.42 -0.02 24.26
CA MET A 1 28.11 -0.67 24.39
C MET A 1 27.27 -0.26 23.19
N ASN A 2 26.94 -1.22 22.32
CA ASN A 2 26.19 -1.02 21.08
C ASN A 2 24.79 -1.62 21.28
N PRO A 3 23.69 -0.89 21.01
CA PRO A 3 22.38 -1.52 20.94
C PRO A 3 22.17 -2.11 19.54
N GLN A 4 22.03 -3.43 19.48
CA GLN A 4 21.58 -4.16 18.29
C GLN A 4 20.08 -3.90 18.09
N ILE A 5 19.70 -3.39 16.92
CA ILE A 5 18.31 -3.24 16.51
C ILE A 5 17.88 -4.54 15.85
N LEU A 6 16.97 -5.27 16.51
CA LEU A 6 16.37 -6.50 16.00
C LEU A 6 15.30 -6.13 14.96
N ILE A 7 15.56 -6.44 13.69
CA ILE A 7 14.63 -6.20 12.58
C ILE A 7 13.80 -7.47 12.37
N THR A 8 12.51 -7.42 12.68
CA THR A 8 11.53 -8.43 12.29
C THR A 8 10.97 -8.13 10.89
N PRO A 9 11.03 -9.05 9.91
CA PRO A 9 10.46 -8.81 8.57
C PRO A 9 8.95 -9.08 8.55
N HIS A 10 8.22 -8.21 7.87
CA HIS A 10 6.80 -8.37 7.52
C HIS A 10 6.70 -9.09 6.16
N PRO A 11 5.66 -9.90 5.89
CA PRO A 11 5.54 -10.62 4.63
C PRO A 11 5.14 -9.69 3.48
N SER A 12 5.96 -9.67 2.43
CA SER A 12 5.68 -9.01 1.15
C SER A 12 4.61 -9.79 0.38
N THR A 13 3.46 -9.19 0.09
CA THR A 13 2.54 -9.73 -0.92
C THR A 13 3.07 -9.37 -2.30
N SER A 14 3.71 -10.34 -2.93
CA SER A 14 4.11 -10.32 -4.33
C SER A 14 2.90 -10.20 -5.25
N THR A 15 2.80 -9.10 -5.99
CA THR A 15 1.95 -9.00 -7.18
C THR A 15 2.61 -9.79 -8.31
N GLN A 16 2.13 -11.01 -8.56
CA GLN A 16 2.41 -11.76 -9.78
C GLN A 16 1.33 -11.44 -10.80
N ASP A 17 1.75 -10.79 -11.88
CA ASP A 17 1.03 -10.74 -13.16
C ASP A 17 0.82 -12.17 -13.67
N ASP A 18 -0.43 -12.57 -13.88
CA ASP A 18 -0.75 -13.65 -14.81
C ASP A 18 -1.96 -13.29 -15.68
N ARG A 19 -1.70 -13.30 -16.99
CA ARG A 19 -2.65 -13.08 -18.07
C ARG A 19 -3.82 -14.05 -17.99
N ARG A 20 -5.06 -13.55 -17.94
CA ARG A 20 -6.21 -14.27 -18.51
C ARG A 20 -7.12 -13.38 -19.33
N GLN A 21 -7.02 -13.60 -20.64
CA GLN A 21 -7.95 -13.22 -21.69
C GLN A 21 -9.35 -13.82 -21.46
N SER A 22 -10.37 -13.02 -21.78
CA SER A 22 -11.75 -13.34 -22.17
C SER A 22 -12.31 -14.75 -21.86
N TYR A 23 -13.36 -14.82 -21.04
CA TYR A 23 -14.58 -15.61 -21.29
C TYR A 23 -15.74 -14.97 -20.50
N PRO A 24 -16.96 -14.87 -21.05
CA PRO A 24 -18.14 -14.68 -20.23
C PRO A 24 -18.40 -15.98 -19.49
N ASP A 25 -18.57 -15.92 -18.16
CA ASP A 25 -19.04 -17.07 -17.39
C ASP A 25 -20.48 -17.38 -17.80
N ASP A 26 -20.63 -18.29 -18.76
CA ASP A 26 -21.82 -19.09 -18.98
C ASP A 26 -22.02 -19.96 -17.73
N MET A 27 -22.72 -19.42 -16.74
CA MET A 27 -23.17 -20.18 -15.57
C MET A 27 -24.27 -21.14 -16.01
N SER A 28 -23.84 -22.23 -16.63
CA SER A 28 -24.59 -23.47 -16.77
C SER A 28 -25.06 -23.90 -15.39
N THR A 29 -26.36 -23.72 -15.11
CA THR A 29 -27.02 -24.29 -13.93
C THR A 29 -27.15 -25.79 -14.13
N SER A 30 -26.04 -26.53 -13.96
CA SER A 30 -26.09 -27.97 -13.79
C SER A 30 -26.75 -28.27 -12.44
N SER A 31 -28.06 -28.42 -12.46
CA SER A 31 -28.83 -29.02 -11.38
C SER A 31 -28.35 -30.47 -11.18
N SER A 32 -27.42 -30.66 -10.25
CA SER A 32 -27.08 -31.99 -9.77
C SER A 32 -28.25 -32.51 -8.92
N ASN A 33 -29.10 -33.29 -9.58
CA ASN A 33 -30.13 -34.09 -8.94
C ASN A 33 -29.45 -35.27 -8.24
N SER A 34 -29.06 -35.12 -6.97
CA SER A 34 -28.61 -36.26 -6.16
C SER A 34 -29.83 -37.08 -5.72
N SER A 35 -30.22 -37.99 -6.61
CA SER A 35 -31.10 -39.12 -6.32
C SER A 35 -30.50 -39.96 -5.19
N ILE A 36 -31.34 -40.29 -4.21
CA ILE A 36 -31.00 -41.14 -3.07
C ILE A 36 -30.46 -42.49 -3.55
N SER A 37 -29.39 -42.97 -2.90
CA SER A 37 -29.04 -44.39 -2.90
C SER A 37 -29.23 -44.88 -1.47
N ASP A 38 -30.38 -45.51 -1.21
CA ASP A 38 -30.65 -46.30 -0.01
C ASP A 38 -29.74 -47.51 -0.05
N THR A 39 -28.52 -47.40 0.49
CA THR A 39 -27.68 -48.56 0.78
C THR A 39 -26.75 -48.23 1.94
N GLU A 40 -27.11 -48.78 3.10
CA GLU A 40 -26.30 -48.97 4.31
C GLU A 40 -25.71 -47.73 5.01
N MET A 41 -26.55 -47.02 5.76
CA MET A 41 -26.07 -46.23 6.90
C MET A 41 -26.48 -46.93 8.20
N LYS A 42 -25.52 -47.60 8.82
CA LYS A 42 -25.63 -48.10 10.20
C LYS A 42 -26.13 -46.96 11.09
N ASN A 43 -27.24 -47.20 11.78
CA ASN A 43 -27.83 -46.28 12.75
C ASN A 43 -26.80 -45.94 13.86
N ASP A 44 -26.17 -44.78 13.76
CA ASP A 44 -25.47 -44.16 14.88
C ASP A 44 -26.52 -43.54 15.82
N PRO A 45 -26.67 -44.02 17.08
CA PRO A 45 -27.70 -43.55 18.00
C PRO A 45 -27.48 -42.12 18.50
N THR A 46 -26.38 -41.45 18.13
CA THR A 46 -26.06 -40.08 18.56
C THR A 46 -26.45 -39.00 17.56
N LEU A 47 -26.79 -39.37 16.32
CA LEU A 47 -27.14 -38.41 15.26
C LEU A 47 -28.66 -38.36 15.09
N GLN A 48 -29.28 -37.28 15.59
CA GLN A 48 -30.70 -37.02 15.32
C GLN A 48 -30.90 -36.83 13.82
N THR A 49 -31.77 -37.65 13.24
CA THR A 49 -32.13 -37.57 11.82
C THR A 49 -32.81 -36.22 11.57
N ARG A 50 -32.19 -35.41 10.69
CA ARG A 50 -32.73 -34.10 10.31
C ARG A 50 -34.16 -34.30 9.77
N PRO A 51 -35.18 -33.58 10.28
CA PRO A 51 -36.54 -33.68 9.80
C PRO A 51 -36.57 -33.49 8.28
N ARG A 52 -37.23 -34.40 7.56
CA ARG A 52 -37.32 -34.29 6.10
C ARG A 52 -38.06 -33.00 5.77
N LEU A 53 -37.37 -32.07 5.11
CA LEU A 53 -38.03 -30.89 4.56
C LEU A 53 -39.08 -31.38 3.55
N GLY A 54 -40.35 -31.11 3.85
CA GLY A 54 -41.44 -31.42 2.94
C GLY A 54 -41.19 -30.77 1.57
N SER A 55 -41.73 -31.38 0.51
CA SER A 55 -41.63 -30.83 -0.85
C SER A 55 -42.29 -29.45 -0.89
N ARG A 56 -41.49 -28.38 -0.79
CA ARG A 56 -41.96 -27.01 -0.97
C ARG A 56 -41.89 -26.72 -2.46
N LYS A 57 -43.00 -26.23 -3.03
CA LYS A 57 -43.03 -25.66 -4.37
C LYS A 57 -41.98 -24.54 -4.44
N SER A 58 -41.21 -24.43 -5.53
CA SER A 58 -40.24 -23.35 -5.67
C SER A 58 -40.97 -22.01 -5.59
N SER A 59 -40.83 -21.27 -4.48
CA SER A 59 -41.17 -19.86 -4.45
C SER A 59 -40.27 -19.19 -5.47
N GLY A 60 -40.84 -18.50 -6.45
CA GLY A 60 -40.11 -17.94 -7.58
C GLY A 60 -38.90 -17.09 -7.20
N THR A 61 -38.11 -16.75 -8.21
CA THR A 61 -36.89 -15.96 -8.09
C THR A 61 -37.11 -14.66 -7.30
N ILE A 62 -36.27 -14.45 -6.28
CA ILE A 62 -36.22 -13.23 -5.43
C ILE A 62 -35.56 -12.04 -6.18
N ILE A 63 -35.08 -12.25 -7.41
CA ILE A 63 -34.36 -11.24 -8.19
C ILE A 63 -35.36 -10.18 -8.69
N ILE A 64 -35.31 -9.01 -8.07
CA ILE A 64 -36.02 -7.81 -8.52
C ILE A 64 -35.12 -7.05 -9.51
N PRO A 65 -35.61 -6.66 -10.70
CA PRO A 65 -34.86 -5.82 -11.63
C PRO A 65 -34.40 -4.51 -10.97
N ARG A 66 -33.20 -4.04 -11.32
CA ARG A 66 -32.57 -2.85 -10.69
C ARG A 66 -33.41 -1.57 -10.83
N ASP A 67 -34.24 -1.47 -11.85
CA ASP A 67 -35.05 -0.28 -12.13
C ASP A 67 -36.43 -0.32 -11.45
N SER A 68 -36.65 -1.27 -10.54
CA SER A 68 -37.92 -1.37 -9.82
C SER A 68 -38.11 -0.18 -8.87
N PRO A 69 -39.24 0.54 -8.93
CA PRO A 69 -39.44 1.80 -8.22
C PRO A 69 -39.58 1.69 -6.69
N ASN A 70 -39.69 0.47 -6.13
CA ASN A 70 -40.03 0.23 -4.73
C ASN A 70 -39.13 -0.84 -4.06
N VAL A 71 -37.82 -0.82 -4.30
CA VAL A 71 -36.90 -1.80 -3.67
C VAL A 71 -36.66 -1.49 -2.18
N GLU A 72 -36.69 -0.22 -1.81
CA GLU A 72 -36.51 0.23 -0.43
C GLU A 72 -37.89 0.51 0.20
N MET A 73 -38.14 -0.05 1.38
CA MET A 73 -39.30 0.31 2.21
C MET A 73 -39.16 1.81 2.54
N LYS A 74 -40.22 2.58 2.35
CA LYS A 74 -40.20 4.00 2.75
C LYS A 74 -40.02 4.06 4.28
N GLU A 75 -39.24 5.02 4.78
CA GLU A 75 -38.98 5.20 6.22
C GLU A 75 -40.28 5.27 7.05
N GLU A 76 -41.36 5.77 6.45
CA GLU A 76 -42.70 5.90 7.03
C GLU A 76 -43.48 4.57 7.10
N GLU A 77 -43.07 3.57 6.32
CA GLU A 77 -43.68 2.24 6.21
C GLU A 77 -42.91 1.18 7.03
N GLU A 78 -41.80 1.57 7.67
CA GLU A 78 -41.11 0.77 8.68
C GLU A 78 -41.82 0.80 10.04
N GLU A 79 -43.09 0.41 10.08
CA GLU A 79 -43.78 0.15 11.34
C GLU A 79 -43.44 -1.28 11.79
N TYR A 80 -42.50 -1.39 12.72
CA TYR A 80 -42.11 -2.67 13.31
C TYR A 80 -43.22 -3.15 14.25
N ASP A 81 -43.82 -4.30 13.94
CA ASP A 81 -44.80 -4.96 14.80
C ASP A 81 -44.17 -5.37 16.15
N ASP A 82 -44.98 -5.43 17.21
CA ASP A 82 -44.56 -5.83 18.57
C ASP A 82 -44.00 -7.27 18.60
N GLY A 83 -44.27 -8.08 17.56
CA GLY A 83 -43.72 -9.42 17.34
C GLY A 83 -42.55 -9.49 16.33
N ASP A 84 -42.05 -8.37 15.81
CA ASP A 84 -40.99 -8.38 14.80
C ASP A 84 -39.66 -8.90 15.39
N ALA A 85 -39.19 -10.04 14.90
CA ALA A 85 -37.93 -10.64 15.33
C ALA A 85 -36.71 -9.70 15.20
N ARG A 86 -36.79 -8.68 14.34
CA ARG A 86 -35.77 -7.65 14.19
C ARG A 86 -35.65 -6.75 15.40
N THR A 87 -36.71 -6.55 16.20
CA THR A 87 -36.70 -5.81 17.47
C THR A 87 -36.25 -6.68 18.66
N MET A 88 -36.36 -8.01 18.52
CA MET A 88 -36.02 -8.98 19.56
C MET A 88 -34.52 -9.32 19.67
N SER A 89 -33.69 -8.86 18.73
CA SER A 89 -32.23 -8.97 18.83
C SER A 89 -31.68 -7.80 19.64
N PRO A 90 -30.76 -8.00 20.61
CA PRO A 90 -30.10 -6.89 21.31
C PRO A 90 -29.39 -5.96 20.31
N ARG A 91 -30.01 -4.82 20.00
CA ARG A 91 -29.41 -3.74 19.21
C ARG A 91 -28.60 -2.87 20.17
N ARG A 92 -27.42 -2.40 19.73
CA ARG A 92 -26.71 -1.32 20.43
C ARG A 92 -27.67 -0.13 20.56
N SER A 93 -27.64 0.56 21.70
CA SER A 93 -28.47 1.76 21.85
C SER A 93 -28.06 2.79 20.78
N SER A 94 -29.01 3.62 20.33
CA SER A 94 -28.74 4.69 19.36
C SER A 94 -27.62 5.63 19.85
N GLU A 95 -27.56 5.88 21.15
CA GLU A 95 -26.50 6.64 21.83
C GLU A 95 -25.11 5.99 21.67
N GLU A 96 -25.00 4.66 21.80
CA GLU A 96 -23.74 3.94 21.62
C GLU A 96 -23.23 4.03 20.17
N ILE A 97 -24.14 3.96 19.21
CA ILE A 97 -23.83 4.06 17.77
C ILE A 97 -23.33 5.47 17.43
N GLU A 98 -23.98 6.51 17.95
CA GLU A 98 -23.55 7.89 17.75
C GLU A 98 -22.16 8.13 18.34
N LYS A 99 -21.92 7.65 19.56
CA LYS A 99 -20.60 7.73 20.21
C LYS A 99 -19.52 7.04 19.39
N MET A 100 -19.78 5.84 18.89
CA MET A 100 -18.84 5.11 18.03
C MET A 100 -18.51 5.90 16.74
N GLY A 101 -19.51 6.57 16.16
CA GLY A 101 -19.31 7.43 15.00
C GLY A 101 -18.46 8.68 15.32
N GLN A 102 -18.64 9.28 16.49
CA GLN A 102 -17.82 10.40 16.97
C GLN A 102 -16.37 9.96 17.23
N ASP A 103 -16.17 8.84 17.91
CA ASP A 103 -14.85 8.27 18.21
C ASP A 103 -14.07 7.94 16.92
N ALA A 104 -14.76 7.36 15.91
CA ALA A 104 -14.16 7.08 14.61
C ALA A 104 -13.72 8.36 13.88
N ARG A 105 -14.55 9.41 13.90
CA ARG A 105 -14.19 10.71 13.31
C ARG A 105 -13.00 11.34 14.04
N GLN A 106 -12.99 11.27 15.36
CA GLN A 106 -11.91 11.81 16.18
C GLN A 106 -10.59 11.09 15.91
N ALA A 107 -10.60 9.76 15.81
CA ALA A 107 -9.42 8.96 15.48
C ALA A 107 -8.87 9.31 14.08
N LEU A 108 -9.74 9.52 13.08
CA LEU A 108 -9.31 9.96 11.75
C LEU A 108 -8.65 11.33 11.77
N ILE A 109 -9.22 12.28 12.53
CA ILE A 109 -8.65 13.63 12.68
C ILE A 109 -7.29 13.57 13.37
N GLU A 110 -7.14 12.73 14.39
CA GLU A 110 -5.87 12.55 15.10
C GLU A 110 -4.78 11.95 14.19
N GLN A 111 -5.12 10.92 13.41
CA GLN A 111 -4.20 10.35 12.42
C GLN A 111 -3.78 11.38 11.37
N ALA A 112 -4.72 12.17 10.86
CA ALA A 112 -4.42 13.22 9.89
C ALA A 112 -3.45 14.28 10.48
N LYS A 113 -3.65 14.67 11.74
CA LYS A 113 -2.74 15.60 12.45
C LYS A 113 -1.35 15.01 12.65
N ALA A 114 -1.26 13.74 13.04
CA ALA A 114 0.02 13.05 13.21
C ALA A 114 0.78 12.97 11.88
N LEU A 115 0.10 12.64 10.79
CA LEU A 115 0.67 12.63 9.45
C LEU A 115 1.17 14.01 9.04
N GLN A 116 0.38 15.06 9.25
CA GLN A 116 0.76 16.44 8.93
C GLN A 116 2.02 16.87 9.71
N ALA A 117 2.09 16.56 11.00
CA ALA A 117 3.26 16.84 11.82
C ALA A 117 4.51 16.09 11.31
N SER A 118 4.35 14.81 10.95
CA SER A 118 5.44 14.01 10.37
C SER A 118 5.92 14.58 9.05
N LEU A 119 5.02 15.05 8.17
CA LEU A 119 5.39 15.66 6.90
C LEU A 119 6.16 16.97 7.10
N MET A 120 5.71 17.80 8.03
CA MET A 120 6.37 19.07 8.35
C MET A 120 7.80 18.83 8.85
N GLN A 121 7.99 17.83 9.72
CA GLN A 121 9.33 17.43 10.18
C GLN A 121 10.23 16.93 9.04
N ILE A 122 9.67 16.23 8.05
CA ILE A 122 10.44 15.78 6.88
C ILE A 122 10.87 16.98 6.03
N VAL A 123 9.98 17.95 5.81
CA VAL A 123 10.29 19.18 5.07
C VAL A 123 11.46 19.91 5.74
N ASP A 124 11.42 20.12 7.05
CA ASP A 124 12.50 20.77 7.79
C ASP A 124 13.84 20.05 7.60
N ARG A 125 13.85 18.71 7.66
CA ARG A 125 15.06 17.91 7.44
C ARG A 125 15.58 18.05 6.02
N VAL A 126 14.70 18.09 5.02
CA VAL A 126 15.07 18.29 3.61
C VAL A 126 15.70 19.66 3.41
N GLU A 127 15.16 20.71 4.05
CA GLU A 127 15.74 22.06 3.98
C GLU A 127 17.15 22.13 4.57
N VAL A 128 17.39 21.47 5.71
CA VAL A 128 18.74 21.36 6.30
C VAL A 128 19.71 20.69 5.33
N VAL A 129 19.32 19.53 4.78
CA VAL A 129 20.16 18.79 3.81
C VAL A 129 20.42 19.61 2.56
N LYS A 130 19.42 20.34 2.05
CA LYS A 130 19.56 21.22 0.89
C LYS A 130 20.59 22.33 1.15
N ASN A 131 20.52 22.97 2.31
CA ASN A 131 21.45 24.05 2.69
C ASN A 131 22.88 23.52 2.86
N GLU A 132 23.04 22.33 3.44
CA GLU A 132 24.35 21.67 3.53
C GLU A 132 24.90 21.29 2.15
N HIS A 133 24.04 20.75 1.28
CA HIS A 133 24.41 20.42 -0.09
C HIS A 133 24.89 21.66 -0.87
N GLU A 134 24.19 22.79 -0.76
CA GLU A 134 24.59 24.04 -1.41
C GLU A 134 25.97 24.52 -0.94
N LYS A 135 26.27 24.40 0.36
CA LYS A 135 27.59 24.72 0.92
C LYS A 135 28.68 23.78 0.37
N LEU A 136 28.41 22.47 0.36
CA LEU A 136 29.36 21.47 -0.18
C LEU A 136 29.59 21.67 -1.67
N GLU A 137 28.54 21.96 -2.44
CA GLU A 137 28.62 22.23 -3.86
C GLU A 137 29.43 23.51 -4.13
N GLY A 138 29.18 24.58 -3.39
CA GLY A 138 29.96 25.82 -3.45
C GLY A 138 31.43 25.60 -3.11
N GLY A 139 31.72 24.86 -2.04
CA GLY A 139 33.08 24.48 -1.66
C GLY A 139 33.77 23.62 -2.72
N ASN A 140 33.07 22.65 -3.31
CA ASN A 140 33.61 21.80 -4.37
C ASN A 140 33.92 22.61 -5.64
N LYS A 141 33.03 23.53 -6.04
CA LYS A 141 33.30 24.48 -7.14
C LYS A 141 34.54 25.33 -6.86
N PHE A 142 34.68 25.86 -5.64
CA PHE A 142 35.87 26.63 -5.25
C PHE A 142 37.15 25.79 -5.36
N LEU A 143 37.14 24.56 -4.84
CA LEU A 143 38.30 23.66 -4.91
C LEU A 143 38.66 23.32 -6.36
N GLN A 144 37.67 23.04 -7.21
CA GLN A 144 37.90 22.77 -8.63
C GLN A 144 38.53 23.96 -9.35
N SER A 145 38.02 25.18 -9.12
CA SER A 145 38.61 26.40 -9.68
C SER A 145 40.05 26.61 -9.21
N TYR A 146 40.30 26.45 -7.90
CA TYR A 146 41.63 26.60 -7.33
C TYR A 146 42.63 25.58 -7.91
N ILE A 147 42.24 24.32 -8.03
CA ILE A 147 43.05 23.29 -8.67
C ILE A 147 43.30 23.64 -10.14
N GLY A 148 42.27 24.09 -10.87
CA GLY A 148 42.40 24.53 -12.25
C GLY A 148 43.43 25.65 -12.43
N GLU A 149 43.35 26.69 -11.61
CA GLU A 149 44.30 27.82 -11.61
C GLU A 149 45.72 27.37 -11.24
N LEU A 150 45.86 26.52 -10.21
CA LEU A 150 47.15 25.99 -9.79
C LEU A 150 47.79 25.13 -10.89
N MET A 151 47.01 24.30 -11.57
CA MET A 151 47.49 23.50 -12.70
C MET A 151 47.87 24.38 -13.90
N GLN A 152 47.10 25.43 -14.19
CA GLN A 152 47.40 26.37 -15.28
C GLN A 152 48.69 27.14 -15.01
N THR A 153 48.85 27.69 -13.81
CA THR A 153 50.08 28.37 -13.39
C THR A 153 51.28 27.42 -13.36
N SER A 154 51.11 26.17 -12.90
CA SER A 154 52.15 25.13 -12.93
C SER A 154 52.61 24.79 -14.35
N LYS A 155 51.69 24.73 -15.33
CA LYS A 155 52.04 24.51 -16.74
C LYS A 155 52.81 25.70 -17.34
N LEU A 156 52.41 26.93 -17.03
CA LEU A 156 53.07 28.14 -17.53
C LEU A 156 54.50 28.29 -16.96
N THR A 157 54.68 28.03 -15.67
CA THR A 157 55.97 28.16 -14.98
C THR A 157 56.96 27.05 -15.33
N SER A 158 56.49 25.81 -15.50
CA SER A 158 57.32 24.68 -15.93
C SER A 158 57.73 24.73 -17.41
N ALA A 159 56.86 25.23 -18.30
CA ALA A 159 57.20 25.44 -19.72
C ALA A 159 58.24 26.55 -19.94
N GLY A 160 58.37 27.50 -19.00
CA GLY A 160 59.39 28.56 -19.03
C GLY A 160 60.79 28.10 -18.65
N ALA A 161 60.93 27.09 -17.78
CA ALA A 161 62.22 26.58 -17.32
C ALA A 161 62.93 25.65 -18.35
N GLY A 162 62.17 25.03 -19.27
CA GLY A 162 62.71 24.06 -20.23
C GLY A 162 63.45 24.65 -21.45
N LYS A 163 63.31 25.96 -21.74
CA LYS A 163 63.95 26.58 -22.91
C LYS A 163 65.35 27.15 -22.66
N ALA A 164 65.78 27.26 -21.40
CA ALA A 164 67.12 27.75 -21.05
C ALA A 164 68.21 26.65 -21.04
N SER A 165 67.85 25.37 -21.05
CA SER A 165 68.83 24.26 -20.92
C SER A 165 69.34 23.68 -22.25
N LYS A 166 68.94 24.21 -23.42
CA LYS A 166 69.37 23.69 -24.74
C LYS A 166 70.53 24.46 -25.39
N VAL A 167 71.31 25.21 -24.61
CA VAL A 167 72.52 25.92 -25.08
C VAL A 167 73.73 25.57 -24.19
N LYS A 168 74.03 24.28 -23.99
CA LYS A 168 75.37 23.88 -23.49
C LYS A 168 75.64 22.42 -23.81
N GLY A 169 76.40 22.18 -24.89
CA GLY A 169 76.84 20.82 -25.23
C GLY A 169 77.15 20.63 -26.71
N LYS A 170 78.06 21.43 -27.27
CA LYS A 170 78.73 21.07 -28.53
C LYS A 170 80.19 20.85 -28.20
N GLY A 171 80.58 19.57 -28.20
CA GLY A 171 81.89 19.07 -27.81
C GLY A 171 83.01 19.69 -28.62
N ARG A 172 84.10 20.01 -27.93
CA ARG A 172 85.37 20.43 -28.52
C ARG A 172 86.15 19.15 -28.85
N ILE A 173 86.17 18.76 -30.11
CA ILE A 173 87.08 17.74 -30.62
C ILE A 173 88.42 18.43 -30.83
N ILE A 174 89.40 18.09 -30.00
CA ILE A 174 90.81 18.46 -30.17
C ILE A 174 91.48 17.31 -30.93
N LYS A 175 92.11 17.66 -32.05
CA LYS A 175 92.94 16.79 -32.90
C LYS A 175 94.39 17.12 -32.62
#